data_AF-A0A968HU67-F1
#
_entry.id   AF-A0A968HU67-F1
#
_cell.length_a   1.000
_cell.length_b   1.000
_cell.length_c   1.000
_cell.angle_alpha   90.00
_cell.angle_beta   90.00
_cell.angle_gamma   90.00
#
_symmetry.space_group_name_H-M   'P 1'
#
loop_
_entity.id
_entity.type
_entity.pdbx_description
1 polymer ?
#
loop_
_entity_poly.entity_id
_entity_poly.type
_entity_poly.pdbx_seq_one_letter_code
_entity_poly.pdbx_strand_id
1 'polypeptide(L)'
;MIIARMGARGGSMRGGNRVCVGVSIAASVMLAAVAPGAMAMRILVDLGASAGTTASPSAFGQYWNNFAPGGNIDLVESASGQDTGFNLDALTSVAQGNGGGLSTPSSALLGDLAIGTATGDYLFNFGGTSTLRLFNLDAGKIYDFRIFATRATDEARETLYTIRGGNKSDSASLVTSGINSGVDGAERKQ
;
A
#
# COMPACT_ATOMS: atom_id res chain seq x y z
N MET A 1 -8.26 -5.56 -6.32
CA MET A 1 -8.07 -4.66 -5.16
C MET A 1 -8.46 -5.39 -3.89
N ILE A 2 -7.51 -5.64 -2.99
CA ILE A 2 -7.77 -6.19 -1.65
C ILE A 2 -8.09 -5.05 -0.69
N ILE A 3 -9.04 -5.26 0.24
CA ILE A 3 -9.31 -4.36 1.36
C ILE A 3 -9.10 -5.13 2.66
N ALA A 4 -8.23 -4.63 3.54
CA ALA A 4 -7.98 -5.21 4.87
C ALA A 4 -8.16 -4.14 5.96
N ARG A 5 -8.75 -4.52 7.09
CA ARG A 5 -9.05 -3.60 8.21
C ARG A 5 -8.27 -3.98 9.45
N MET A 6 -7.49 -3.04 9.99
CA MET A 6 -6.78 -3.23 11.25
C MET A 6 -7.16 -2.16 12.27
N GLY A 7 -7.53 -2.61 13.48
CA GLY A 7 -7.67 -1.75 14.65
C GLY A 7 -6.73 -2.23 15.76
N ALA A 8 -5.99 -1.32 16.40
CA ALA A 8 -5.07 -1.71 17.47
C ALA A 8 -5.84 -2.14 18.74
N ARG A 9 -5.39 -3.24 19.38
CA ARG A 9 -5.70 -3.52 20.79
C ARG A 9 -4.40 -3.88 21.49
N GLY A 10 -4.18 -3.27 22.65
CA GLY A 10 -2.91 -3.25 23.37
C GLY A 10 -2.30 -4.62 23.64
N GLY A 11 -0.99 -4.70 23.45
CA GLY A 11 -0.16 -5.82 23.82
C GLY A 11 1.28 -5.57 23.40
N SER A 12 2.18 -5.47 24.39
CA SER A 12 3.64 -5.52 24.21
C SER A 12 4.06 -6.92 23.79
N MET A 13 5.15 -7.10 23.03
CA MET A 13 6.16 -8.15 23.28
C MET A 13 7.36 -8.17 22.31
N ARG A 14 8.48 -8.60 22.89
CA ARG A 14 9.77 -9.02 22.29
C ARG A 14 9.66 -10.39 21.60
N GLY A 15 10.51 -10.59 20.57
CA GLY A 15 11.25 -11.83 20.31
C GLY A 15 10.54 -13.00 19.62
N GLY A 16 11.05 -13.40 18.44
CA GLY A 16 10.83 -14.74 17.87
C GLY A 16 10.71 -14.77 16.35
N ASN A 17 11.67 -15.41 15.68
CA ASN A 17 11.71 -15.70 14.23
C ASN A 17 10.37 -16.21 13.69
N ARG A 18 9.87 -15.61 12.59
CA ARG A 18 9.08 -16.24 11.51
C ARG A 18 8.74 -15.21 10.42
N VAL A 19 8.62 -15.70 9.19
CA VAL A 19 8.44 -14.92 7.94
C VAL A 19 7.17 -14.05 8.01
N CYS A 20 7.36 -12.74 7.86
CA CYS A 20 6.33 -11.72 8.03
C CYS A 20 6.58 -10.58 7.04
N VAL A 21 5.56 -10.17 6.27
CA VAL A 21 5.42 -8.76 5.88
C VAL A 21 4.99 -8.03 7.17
N GLY A 22 5.98 -7.67 7.98
CA GLY A 22 5.82 -7.09 9.30
C GLY A 22 5.89 -5.57 9.25
N VAL A 23 4.73 -4.91 9.25
CA VAL A 23 4.64 -3.54 9.74
C VAL A 23 4.69 -3.60 11.27
N SER A 24 5.84 -3.31 11.88
CA SER A 24 5.97 -3.25 13.34
C SER A 24 5.67 -1.84 13.84
N ILE A 25 4.62 -1.70 14.65
CA ILE A 25 4.25 -0.46 15.36
C ILE A 25 4.47 -0.70 16.85
N ALA A 26 5.22 0.17 17.52
CA ALA A 26 5.38 0.17 18.97
C ALA A 26 4.88 1.51 19.52
N ALA A 27 3.84 1.52 20.37
CA ALA A 27 3.55 2.65 21.25
C ALA A 27 2.48 2.34 22.33
N SER A 28 2.61 3.08 23.43
CA SER A 28 1.87 3.03 24.70
C SER A 28 0.47 3.70 24.67
N VAL A 29 -0.31 3.44 25.73
CA VAL A 29 -1.73 3.82 25.93
C VAL A 29 -1.94 5.32 26.19
N MET A 30 -2.96 5.90 25.55
CA MET A 30 -3.71 7.08 26.01
C MET A 30 -5.20 6.89 25.64
N LEU A 31 -6.10 7.24 26.56
CA LEU A 31 -7.56 7.17 26.42
C LEU A 31 -8.06 8.52 25.86
N ALA A 32 -8.75 8.53 24.72
CA ALA A 32 -9.49 9.71 24.26
C ALA A 32 -10.72 9.33 23.42
N ALA A 33 -11.81 10.06 23.65
CA ALA A 33 -13.10 9.92 23.00
C ALA A 33 -13.04 10.21 21.49
N VAL A 34 -13.75 9.42 20.68
CA VAL A 34 -13.91 9.66 19.24
C VAL A 34 -15.02 10.67 19.00
N ALA A 35 -14.69 11.81 18.40
CA ALA A 35 -15.67 12.72 17.80
C ALA A 35 -16.15 12.13 16.45
N PRO A 36 -17.47 12.07 16.17
CA PRO A 36 -18.00 11.72 14.86
C PRO A 36 -17.94 12.93 13.93
N GLY A 37 -17.42 12.76 12.70
CA GLY A 37 -17.53 13.77 11.63
C GLY A 37 -16.24 14.11 10.85
N ALA A 38 -15.08 13.55 11.21
CA ALA A 38 -13.88 13.71 10.38
C ALA A 38 -13.97 12.83 9.14
N MET A 39 -13.82 13.42 7.95
CA MET A 39 -13.54 12.65 6.73
C MET A 39 -12.31 11.76 6.99
N ALA A 40 -12.37 10.50 6.56
CA ALA A 40 -11.25 9.59 6.75
C ALA A 40 -10.05 10.11 5.94
N MET A 41 -8.93 10.38 6.63
CA MET A 41 -7.67 10.75 5.99
C MET A 41 -7.26 9.66 5.00
N ARG A 42 -7.04 10.05 3.73
CA ARG A 42 -6.59 9.16 2.67
C ARG A 42 -5.13 9.44 2.37
N ILE A 43 -4.35 8.37 2.29
CA ILE A 43 -2.95 8.43 1.86
C ILE A 43 -2.84 7.57 0.59
N LEU A 44 -2.21 8.12 -0.44
CA LEU A 44 -1.94 7.44 -1.69
C LEU A 44 -0.44 7.26 -1.85
N VAL A 45 -0.03 6.04 -2.21
CA VAL A 45 1.38 5.71 -2.39
C VAL A 45 1.55 5.10 -3.76
N ASP A 46 2.44 5.70 -4.55
CA ASP A 46 2.99 5.11 -5.77
C ASP A 46 4.17 4.21 -5.38
N LEU A 47 4.11 2.93 -5.73
CA LEU A 47 5.04 1.90 -5.28
C LEU A 47 6.03 1.52 -6.40
N GLY A 48 6.95 2.43 -6.67
CA GLY A 48 7.98 2.30 -7.69
C GLY A 48 8.41 3.66 -8.22
N ALA A 49 9.31 3.64 -9.18
CA ALA A 49 9.73 4.84 -9.92
C ALA A 49 10.06 4.54 -11.39
N SER A 50 9.70 3.35 -11.87
CA SER A 50 10.09 2.86 -13.20
C SER A 50 9.16 3.39 -14.29
N ALA A 51 7.88 3.60 -13.98
CA ALA A 51 6.92 4.29 -14.85
C ALA A 51 7.04 5.82 -14.75
N GLY A 52 7.85 6.32 -13.80
CA GLY A 52 8.11 7.73 -13.56
C GLY A 52 7.42 8.22 -12.29
N THR A 53 7.85 9.37 -11.77
CA THR A 53 7.27 9.95 -10.55
C THR A 53 5.83 10.40 -10.80
N THR A 54 4.90 9.96 -9.96
CA THR A 54 3.53 10.47 -9.97
C THR A 54 3.48 11.91 -9.48
N ALA A 55 2.86 12.78 -10.28
CA ALA A 55 2.71 14.20 -9.98
C ALA A 55 1.84 14.44 -8.73
N SER A 56 2.22 15.44 -7.94
CA SER A 56 1.53 15.88 -6.73
C SER A 56 1.39 17.41 -6.75
N PRO A 57 0.18 17.96 -6.94
CA PRO A 57 -1.08 17.24 -7.18
C PRO A 57 -1.13 16.56 -8.57
N SER A 58 -1.85 15.44 -8.64
CA SER A 58 -2.10 14.69 -9.87
C SER A 58 -3.17 15.35 -10.76
N ALA A 59 -3.45 14.76 -11.91
CA ALA A 59 -4.54 15.20 -12.80
C ALA A 59 -5.94 15.20 -12.13
N PHE A 60 -6.10 14.47 -11.02
CA PHE A 60 -7.33 14.44 -10.22
C PHE A 60 -7.24 15.31 -8.95
N GLY A 61 -6.21 16.15 -8.82
CA GLY A 61 -6.02 17.05 -7.67
C GLY A 61 -5.54 16.36 -6.38
N GLN A 62 -5.11 15.10 -6.46
CA GLN A 62 -4.65 14.33 -5.30
C GLN A 62 -3.13 14.38 -5.15
N TYR A 63 -2.65 14.43 -3.92
CA TYR A 63 -1.23 14.30 -3.60
C TYR A 63 -0.86 12.82 -3.43
N TRP A 64 0.13 12.38 -4.20
CA TRP A 64 0.70 11.03 -4.16
C TRP A 64 2.07 11.03 -3.48
N ASN A 65 2.32 9.99 -2.69
CA ASN A 65 3.59 9.73 -2.04
C ASN A 65 4.40 8.77 -2.92
N ASN A 66 5.50 9.22 -3.51
CA ASN A 66 6.29 8.42 -4.43
C ASN A 66 7.34 7.61 -3.67
N PHE A 67 7.11 6.30 -3.54
CA PHE A 67 8.00 5.39 -2.83
C PHE A 67 8.94 4.69 -3.78
N ALA A 68 10.25 4.88 -3.58
CA ALA A 68 11.29 4.10 -4.25
C ALA A 68 11.89 3.05 -3.29
N PRO A 69 12.06 1.78 -3.71
CA PRO A 69 12.80 0.76 -2.98
C PRO A 69 14.12 1.25 -2.37
N GLY A 70 14.32 0.94 -1.09
CA GLY A 70 15.52 1.34 -0.33
C GLY A 70 15.46 2.74 0.27
N GLY A 71 14.35 3.47 0.08
CA GLY A 71 14.08 4.75 0.73
C GLY A 71 13.09 4.66 1.90
N ASN A 72 13.12 5.68 2.75
CA ASN A 72 12.06 6.02 3.68
C ASN A 72 11.40 7.31 3.19
N ILE A 73 10.07 7.41 3.33
CA ILE A 73 9.32 8.62 2.99
C ILE A 73 8.41 9.03 4.15
N ASP A 74 8.30 10.34 4.35
CA ASP A 74 7.22 10.98 5.11
C ASP A 74 5.95 11.00 4.25
N LEU A 75 4.81 10.66 4.85
CA LEU A 75 3.55 10.53 4.13
C LEU A 75 2.71 11.79 4.29
N VAL A 76 2.23 12.31 3.16
CA VAL A 76 1.27 13.41 3.10
C VAL A 76 -0.15 12.91 2.82
N GLU A 77 -1.13 13.66 3.30
CA GLU A 77 -2.55 13.42 3.03
C GLU A 77 -2.88 13.74 1.57
N SER A 78 -3.63 12.84 0.94
CA SER A 78 -4.00 12.91 -0.48
C SER A 78 -4.83 14.13 -0.85
N ALA A 79 -5.66 14.66 0.07
CA ALA A 79 -6.55 15.78 -0.22
C ALA A 79 -5.86 17.15 -0.06
N SER A 80 -4.91 17.26 0.87
CA SER A 80 -4.39 18.54 1.34
C SER A 80 -2.89 18.72 1.11
N GLY A 81 -2.16 17.62 0.86
CA GLY A 81 -0.70 17.60 0.80
C GLY A 81 -0.03 17.88 2.16
N GLN A 82 -0.81 17.93 3.26
CA GLN A 82 -0.28 18.16 4.59
C GLN A 82 0.42 16.90 5.10
N ASP A 83 1.51 17.12 5.84
CA ASP A 83 2.20 16.04 6.54
C ASP A 83 1.26 15.35 7.53
N THR A 84 1.28 14.03 7.50
CA THR A 84 0.48 13.18 8.40
C THR A 84 1.27 12.78 9.66
N GLY A 85 2.59 12.97 9.66
CA GLY A 85 3.50 12.41 10.65
C GLY A 85 3.68 10.90 10.53
N PHE A 86 3.08 10.26 9.53
CA PHE A 86 3.26 8.84 9.24
C PHE A 86 4.41 8.63 8.26
N ASN A 87 4.98 7.44 8.29
CA ASN A 87 6.12 7.11 7.47
C ASN A 87 5.96 5.75 6.80
N LEU A 88 6.61 5.59 5.64
CA LEU A 88 6.76 4.31 4.95
C LEU A 88 8.24 4.01 4.74
N ASP A 89 8.62 2.75 4.90
CA ASP A 89 9.99 2.26 4.74
C ASP A 89 9.99 0.81 4.25
N ALA A 90 11.04 0.37 3.56
CA ALA A 90 11.26 -1.03 3.20
C ALA A 90 12.24 -1.68 4.19
N LEU A 91 11.76 -2.64 4.98
CA LEU A 91 12.60 -3.39 5.92
C LEU A 91 13.46 -4.47 5.25
N THR A 92 13.10 -4.86 4.05
CA THR A 92 13.83 -5.85 3.25
C THR A 92 14.05 -5.28 1.86
N SER A 93 15.09 -5.76 1.18
CA SER A 93 15.28 -5.48 -0.23
C SER A 93 14.03 -5.87 -1.03
N VAL A 94 13.56 -4.93 -1.84
CA VAL A 94 12.45 -5.11 -2.78
C VAL A 94 12.91 -4.54 -4.13
N ALA A 95 12.54 -5.19 -5.22
CA ALA A 95 12.80 -4.67 -6.56
C ALA A 95 11.59 -3.87 -7.04
N GLN A 96 11.82 -2.98 -8.01
CA GLN A 96 10.77 -2.23 -8.70
C GLN A 96 10.81 -2.52 -10.20
N GLY A 97 9.67 -2.39 -10.85
CA GLY A 97 9.58 -2.44 -12.32
C GLY A 97 8.26 -1.87 -12.81
N ASN A 98 8.17 -1.69 -14.13
CA ASN A 98 6.95 -1.28 -14.83
C ASN A 98 6.57 -2.25 -15.98
N GLY A 99 7.34 -3.33 -16.16
CA GLY A 99 7.16 -4.29 -17.25
C GLY A 99 5.85 -5.07 -17.11
N GLY A 100 4.82 -4.63 -17.83
CA GLY A 100 3.46 -5.18 -17.78
C GLY A 100 2.53 -4.45 -16.81
N GLY A 101 2.97 -3.37 -16.15
CA GLY A 101 2.08 -2.54 -15.34
C GLY A 101 1.00 -1.86 -16.19
N LEU A 102 -0.08 -1.37 -15.56
CA LEU A 102 -1.19 -0.71 -16.25
C LEU A 102 -0.83 0.74 -16.55
N SER A 103 -0.23 0.99 -17.72
CA SER A 103 0.24 2.32 -18.14
C SER A 103 -0.88 3.26 -18.64
N THR A 104 -2.00 2.70 -19.10
CA THR A 104 -3.17 3.45 -19.59
C THR A 104 -4.42 3.07 -18.79
N PRO A 105 -4.50 3.39 -17.49
CA PRO A 105 -5.65 3.04 -16.67
C PRO A 105 -6.93 3.73 -17.12
N SER A 106 -8.05 3.02 -17.06
CA SER A 106 -9.37 3.58 -17.32
C SER A 106 -9.92 4.28 -16.09
N SER A 107 -10.18 5.59 -16.19
CA SER A 107 -10.85 6.35 -15.13
C SER A 107 -12.30 5.92 -14.89
N ALA A 108 -12.94 5.28 -15.88
CA ALA A 108 -14.27 4.69 -15.69
C ALA A 108 -14.25 3.50 -14.72
N LEU A 109 -13.09 2.83 -14.57
CA LEU A 109 -12.94 1.61 -13.75
C LEU A 109 -12.20 1.89 -12.44
N LEU A 110 -11.19 2.76 -12.48
CA LEU A 110 -10.37 3.09 -11.30
C LEU A 110 -10.69 4.47 -10.70
N GLY A 111 -11.57 5.25 -11.33
CA GLY A 111 -11.93 6.58 -10.85
C GLY A 111 -10.69 7.48 -10.73
N ASP A 112 -10.54 8.06 -9.55
CA ASP A 112 -9.45 8.99 -9.21
C ASP A 112 -8.09 8.29 -8.98
N LEU A 113 -8.05 6.96 -9.00
CA LEU A 113 -6.82 6.15 -8.95
C LEU A 113 -6.22 5.90 -10.34
N ALA A 114 -6.87 6.34 -11.42
CA ALA A 114 -6.44 6.11 -12.80
C ALA A 114 -5.25 7.00 -13.21
N ILE A 115 -4.11 6.83 -12.55
CA ILE A 115 -2.87 7.56 -12.81
C ILE A 115 -1.82 6.58 -13.32
N GLY A 116 -1.48 6.70 -14.61
CA GLY A 116 -0.63 5.72 -15.31
C GLY A 116 0.78 5.55 -14.73
N THR A 117 1.35 6.59 -14.14
CA THR A 117 2.64 6.50 -13.42
C THR A 117 2.50 5.61 -12.18
N ALA A 118 1.41 5.76 -11.42
CA ALA A 118 1.18 4.96 -10.21
C ALA A 118 0.70 3.53 -10.49
N THR A 119 -0.17 3.33 -11.48
CA THR A 119 -0.69 1.99 -11.83
C THR A 119 0.25 1.21 -12.74
N GLY A 120 1.21 1.89 -13.36
CA GLY A 120 2.26 1.30 -14.18
C GLY A 120 3.43 0.77 -13.34
N ASP A 121 3.65 1.31 -12.15
CA ASP A 121 4.71 0.87 -11.24
C ASP A 121 4.26 -0.28 -10.34
N TYR A 122 5.21 -1.18 -10.03
CA TYR A 122 5.01 -2.24 -9.06
C TYR A 122 6.31 -2.63 -8.35
N LEU A 123 6.13 -3.17 -7.15
CA LEU A 123 7.18 -3.83 -6.38
C LEU A 123 7.14 -5.33 -6.58
N PHE A 124 8.31 -5.97 -6.59
CA PHE A 124 8.42 -7.42 -6.68
C PHE A 124 9.69 -7.95 -6.00
N ASN A 125 9.77 -9.26 -5.85
CA ASN A 125 10.99 -9.95 -5.45
C ASN A 125 11.20 -11.23 -6.27
N PHE A 126 12.43 -11.74 -6.26
CA PHE A 126 12.82 -12.96 -6.95
C PHE A 126 12.68 -14.19 -6.03
N GLY A 127 11.52 -14.29 -5.36
CA GLY A 127 11.26 -15.29 -4.33
C GLY A 127 11.51 -14.77 -2.90
N GLY A 128 10.80 -15.34 -1.94
CA GLY A 128 10.83 -14.93 -0.53
C GLY A 128 9.77 -13.88 -0.18
N THR A 129 9.99 -13.14 0.90
CA THR A 129 9.04 -12.14 1.42
C THR A 129 9.67 -10.76 1.43
N SER A 130 8.95 -9.79 0.85
CA SER A 130 9.32 -8.37 0.93
C SER A 130 8.46 -7.66 1.96
N THR A 131 9.08 -6.85 2.82
CA THR A 131 8.42 -6.18 3.93
C THR A 131 8.50 -4.68 3.78
N LEU A 132 7.32 -4.06 3.68
CA LEU A 132 7.15 -2.63 3.92
C LEU A 132 6.70 -2.40 5.37
N ARG A 133 7.14 -1.29 5.97
CA ARG A 133 6.77 -0.85 7.30
C ARG A 133 6.15 0.54 7.24
N LEU A 134 4.90 0.64 7.67
CA LEU A 134 4.24 1.89 8.01
C LEU A 134 4.41 2.17 9.50
N PHE A 135 4.97 3.31 9.88
CA PHE A 135 5.22 3.62 11.29
C PHE A 135 4.78 5.03 11.66
N ASN A 136 4.82 5.32 12.97
CA ASN A 136 4.23 6.51 13.59
C ASN A 136 2.71 6.62 13.44
N LEU A 137 2.05 5.49 13.13
CA LEU A 137 0.59 5.40 13.10
C LEU A 137 0.00 5.66 14.49
N ASP A 138 -1.11 6.40 14.53
CA ASP A 138 -1.92 6.60 15.74
C ASP A 138 -2.61 5.28 16.13
N ALA A 139 -2.27 4.75 17.30
CA ALA A 139 -2.83 3.52 17.85
C ALA A 139 -4.31 3.64 18.26
N GLY A 140 -4.85 4.85 18.36
CA GLY A 140 -6.28 5.10 18.61
C GLY A 140 -7.16 5.00 17.36
N LYS A 141 -6.59 4.75 16.18
CA LYS A 141 -7.31 4.73 14.90
C LYS A 141 -7.44 3.32 14.32
N ILE A 142 -8.41 3.19 13.41
CA ILE A 142 -8.58 2.02 12.55
C ILE A 142 -8.09 2.42 11.16
N TYR A 143 -7.32 1.53 10.53
CA TYR A 143 -6.75 1.73 9.21
C TYR A 143 -7.39 0.74 8.23
N ASP A 144 -7.85 1.27 7.10
CA ASP A 144 -8.29 0.53 5.92
C ASP A 144 -7.15 0.50 4.89
N PHE A 145 -6.60 -0.68 4.63
CA PHE A 145 -5.56 -0.88 3.63
C PHE A 145 -6.16 -1.37 2.33
N ARG A 146 -5.67 -0.79 1.24
CA ARG A 146 -6.17 -1.03 -0.12
C ARG A 146 -4.99 -1.23 -1.03
N ILE A 147 -4.92 -2.42 -1.63
CA ILE A 147 -3.79 -2.81 -2.49
C ILE A 147 -4.30 -3.04 -3.90
N PHE A 148 -3.64 -2.39 -4.85
CA PHE A 148 -3.78 -2.58 -6.29
C PHE A 148 -2.50 -3.25 -6.79
N ALA A 149 -2.63 -4.26 -7.65
CA ALA A 149 -1.47 -4.93 -8.21
C ALA A 149 -1.84 -5.55 -9.56
N THR A 150 -1.03 -5.26 -10.57
CA THR A 150 -1.29 -5.73 -11.92
C THR A 150 -0.02 -5.91 -12.71
N ARG A 151 0.05 -6.99 -13.48
CA ARG A 151 1.10 -7.25 -14.44
C ARG A 151 0.59 -8.09 -15.60
N ALA A 152 0.57 -7.50 -16.79
CA ALA A 152 0.24 -8.16 -18.04
C ALA A 152 1.37 -9.10 -18.45
N THR A 153 1.12 -10.40 -18.35
CA THR A 153 2.01 -11.49 -18.78
C THR A 153 1.16 -12.74 -19.02
N ASP A 154 1.71 -13.74 -19.70
CA ASP A 154 1.07 -15.05 -19.90
C ASP A 154 0.95 -15.88 -18.59
N GLU A 155 1.91 -15.72 -17.68
CA GLU A 155 1.96 -16.40 -16.40
C GLU A 155 1.00 -15.82 -15.36
N ALA A 156 0.11 -16.66 -14.81
CA ALA A 156 -0.71 -16.27 -13.66
C ALA A 156 0.09 -16.42 -12.36
N ARG A 157 0.28 -15.33 -11.62
CA ARG A 157 0.87 -15.36 -10.27
C ARG A 157 -0.10 -14.81 -9.24
N GLU A 158 -0.14 -15.49 -8.11
CA GLU A 158 -0.85 -15.06 -6.91
C GLU A 158 0.17 -14.58 -5.87
N THR A 159 -0.13 -13.45 -5.22
CA THR A 159 0.66 -12.92 -4.12
C THR A 159 -0.18 -12.89 -2.85
N LEU A 160 0.33 -13.49 -1.78
CA LEU A 160 -0.25 -13.36 -0.44
C LEU A 160 0.19 -12.04 0.18
N TYR A 161 -0.77 -11.16 0.43
CA TYR A 161 -0.55 -9.94 1.20
C TYR A 161 -0.91 -10.20 2.65
N THR A 162 0.01 -9.88 3.56
CA THR A 162 -0.20 -9.97 5.00
C THR A 162 0.01 -8.61 5.63
N ILE A 163 -0.96 -8.13 6.39
CA ILE A 163 -0.85 -6.90 7.17
C ILE A 163 -0.78 -7.27 8.64
N ARG A 164 0.26 -6.78 9.31
CA ARG A 164 0.51 -7.04 10.73
C ARG A 164 0.58 -5.73 11.49
N GLY A 165 0.15 -5.75 12.74
CA GLY A 165 0.17 -4.59 13.62
C GLY A 165 -0.25 -5.00 15.03
N GLY A 166 0.63 -4.73 16.00
CA GLY A 166 0.49 -5.30 17.35
C GLY A 166 0.33 -6.83 17.29
N ASN A 167 -0.65 -7.35 18.03
CA ASN A 167 -0.97 -8.78 18.08
C ASN A 167 -1.96 -9.26 17.00
N LYS A 168 -2.20 -8.45 15.96
CA LYS A 168 -3.16 -8.77 14.89
C LYS A 168 -2.45 -9.01 13.57
N SER A 169 -3.02 -9.91 12.79
CA SER A 169 -2.62 -10.21 11.42
C SER A 169 -3.87 -10.43 10.59
N ASP A 170 -3.92 -9.80 9.42
CA ASP A 170 -4.92 -10.07 8.38
C ASP A 170 -4.18 -10.47 7.09
N SER A 171 -4.78 -11.30 6.26
CA SER A 171 -4.14 -11.77 5.03
C SER A 171 -5.14 -12.08 3.94
N ALA A 172 -4.75 -11.76 2.71
CA ALA A 172 -5.53 -12.08 1.52
C ALA A 172 -4.59 -12.30 0.32
N SER A 173 -4.97 -13.25 -0.52
CA SER A 173 -4.31 -13.49 -1.80
C SER A 173 -4.90 -12.61 -2.89
N LEU A 174 -4.04 -12.10 -3.78
CA LEU A 174 -4.45 -11.42 -5.00
C LEU A 174 -3.73 -12.05 -6.19
N VAL A 175 -4.48 -12.36 -7.24
CA VAL A 175 -3.89 -12.67 -8.54
C VAL A 175 -3.36 -11.36 -9.12
N THR A 176 -2.04 -11.22 -9.12
CA THR A 176 -1.34 -9.97 -9.49
C THR A 176 -0.91 -9.96 -10.95
N SER A 177 -0.98 -11.11 -11.63
CA SER A 177 -0.55 -11.24 -13.02
C SER A 177 -1.30 -12.35 -13.75
N GLY A 178 -1.22 -12.32 -15.08
CA GLY A 178 -1.82 -13.30 -15.98
C GLY A 178 -2.46 -12.64 -17.20
N ILE A 179 -2.93 -13.45 -18.15
CA ILE A 179 -3.58 -12.95 -19.36
C ILE A 179 -4.74 -12.05 -18.96
N ASN A 180 -4.75 -10.85 -19.51
CA ASN A 180 -5.69 -9.77 -19.22
C ASN A 180 -5.58 -9.07 -17.85
N SER A 181 -4.57 -9.40 -17.03
CA SER A 181 -4.22 -8.60 -15.85
C SER A 181 -3.51 -7.33 -16.34
N GLY A 182 -4.17 -6.17 -16.24
CA GLY A 182 -3.52 -4.88 -16.61
C GLY A 182 -3.85 -4.35 -17.99
N VAL A 183 -4.84 -4.91 -18.70
CA VAL A 183 -5.39 -4.30 -19.93
C VAL A 183 -6.55 -3.34 -19.67
N ASP A 184 -7.34 -3.58 -18.61
CA ASP A 184 -8.53 -2.75 -18.32
C ASP A 184 -8.72 -2.43 -16.82
N GLY A 185 -7.77 -2.72 -15.93
CA GLY A 185 -7.98 -2.53 -14.49
C GLY A 185 -9.01 -3.50 -13.85
N ALA A 186 -9.51 -4.48 -14.60
CA ALA A 186 -10.36 -5.55 -14.10
C ALA A 186 -9.51 -6.63 -13.40
N GLU A 187 -9.14 -6.39 -12.14
CA GLU A 187 -8.64 -7.48 -11.28
C GLU A 187 -9.83 -8.43 -10.99
N ARG A 188 -9.84 -9.63 -11.60
CA ARG A 188 -10.85 -10.65 -11.35
C ARG A 188 -10.78 -11.06 -9.87
N LYS A 189 -11.80 -10.69 -9.09
CA LYS A 189 -12.08 -11.32 -7.80
C LYS A 189 -12.42 -12.79 -8.05
N GLN A 190 -11.69 -13.71 -7.45
CA GLN A 190 -12.22 -15.01 -7.05
C GLN A 190 -12.30 -15.02 -5.53
#